data_AF-A0AAN9SE26-F1
#
_entry.id   AF-A0AAN9SE26-F1
#
_cell.length_a   1.000
_cell.length_b   1.000
_cell.length_c   1.000
_cell.angle_alpha   90.00
_cell.angle_beta   90.00
_cell.angle_gamma   90.00
#
_symmetry.space_group_name_H-M   'P 1'
#
loop_
_entity.id
_entity.type
_entity.pdbx_description
1 polymer ?
#
loop_
_entity_poly.entity_id
_entity_poly.type
_entity_poly.pdbx_seq_one_letter_code
_entity_poly.pdbx_strand_id
1 'polypeptide(L)'
;MVRQTLFHGIWCDFIYTLHGIGRHLMMMLKKINMLINTCSHVAATFKSREDHRKQLELEEARKAGLATAEVDEDGKEINPHIPQYMSSAPWYLNAEKPSLKHQRKWKSDPNYTKSWYDRGAKIFVSDKDRKGACENTYGVDETKVDESKQVDFAKVEKRVRTTETCVSGRTLQKYLLNLDVNSAYYDPKTRSMREDPLPDTDPNEKFHGFKHLNLLAWEAFEKGQDIPMQPAPSQAELLYKNFTIIKEKLKSQTKNAIMEKYENAAAQEELPRELLLGQTEKQVEYDRAGKIIKDLCLGSWWKDHQWDYKCCKQTIHNSYCTGAAGIEAAEAVSDLMKANIDRKEASEGKSPHLLGTPNPAEENRLATWGTDVPNDLVTPEEMEAYRLKKIHHDDPMKAFLH
;
A
#
# COMPACT_ATOMS: atom_id res chain seq x y z
N MET A 1 -63.37 -81.76 42.59
CA MET A 1 -63.19 -80.30 42.47
C MET A 1 -62.50 -79.69 43.71
N VAL A 2 -61.34 -80.21 44.15
CA VAL A 2 -60.59 -79.62 45.30
C VAL A 2 -59.08 -79.47 45.04
N ARG A 3 -58.56 -79.94 43.89
CA ARG A 3 -57.11 -79.86 43.57
C ARG A 3 -56.69 -78.65 42.73
N GLN A 4 -57.62 -77.83 42.25
CA GLN A 4 -57.33 -76.71 41.34
C GLN A 4 -57.21 -75.35 42.03
N THR A 5 -57.71 -75.20 43.27
CA THR A 5 -57.70 -73.93 44.00
C THR A 5 -56.45 -73.71 44.85
N LEU A 6 -55.73 -74.77 45.26
CA LEU A 6 -54.50 -74.65 46.05
C LEU A 6 -53.25 -74.33 45.21
N PHE A 7 -53.23 -74.73 43.93
CA PHE A 7 -52.10 -74.43 43.04
C PHE A 7 -52.04 -72.96 42.61
N HIS A 8 -53.20 -72.29 42.49
CA HIS A 8 -53.25 -70.88 42.07
C HIS A 8 -52.78 -69.89 43.15
N GLY A 9 -53.03 -70.18 44.43
CA GLY A 9 -52.59 -69.33 45.54
C GLY A 9 -51.06 -69.34 45.71
N ILE A 10 -50.45 -70.52 45.65
CA ILE A 10 -49.00 -70.68 45.81
C ILE A 10 -48.24 -70.08 44.62
N TRP A 11 -48.79 -70.16 43.40
CA TRP A 11 -48.19 -69.54 42.22
C TRP A 11 -48.29 -68.01 42.24
N CYS A 12 -49.39 -67.44 42.73
CA CYS A 12 -49.52 -65.99 42.93
C CYS A 12 -48.51 -65.48 43.97
N ASP A 13 -48.38 -66.12 45.12
CA ASP A 13 -47.43 -65.70 46.16
C ASP A 13 -45.96 -65.85 45.69
N PHE A 14 -45.66 -66.86 44.87
CA PHE A 14 -44.34 -67.02 44.26
C PHE A 14 -44.02 -65.94 43.21
N ILE A 15 -45.02 -65.51 42.42
CA ILE A 15 -44.85 -64.42 41.44
C ILE A 15 -44.73 -63.05 42.13
N TYR A 16 -45.49 -62.82 43.22
CA TYR A 16 -45.41 -61.58 44.00
C TYR A 16 -44.06 -61.46 44.74
N THR A 17 -43.53 -62.56 45.27
CA THR A 17 -42.19 -62.57 45.90
C THR A 17 -41.07 -62.38 44.88
N LEU A 18 -41.13 -63.01 43.70
CA LEU A 18 -40.18 -62.78 42.60
C LEU A 18 -40.21 -61.33 42.07
N HIS A 19 -41.40 -60.73 41.92
CA HIS A 19 -41.53 -59.31 41.55
C HIS A 19 -41.01 -58.37 42.65
N GLY A 20 -41.20 -58.72 43.92
CA GLY A 20 -40.66 -57.98 45.07
C GLY A 20 -39.13 -57.98 45.07
N ILE A 21 -38.51 -59.16 44.85
CA ILE A 21 -37.05 -59.31 44.75
C ILE A 21 -36.51 -58.55 43.55
N GLY A 22 -37.17 -58.59 42.38
CA GLY A 22 -36.79 -57.84 41.20
C GLY A 22 -36.79 -56.31 41.39
N ARG A 23 -37.82 -55.76 42.08
CA ARG A 23 -37.84 -54.33 42.46
C ARG A 23 -36.75 -53.99 43.47
N HIS A 24 -36.49 -54.87 44.43
CA HIS A 24 -35.43 -54.66 45.42
C HIS A 24 -34.04 -54.68 44.78
N LEU A 25 -33.77 -55.60 43.85
CA LEU A 25 -32.54 -55.67 43.06
C LEU A 25 -32.37 -54.45 42.16
N MET A 26 -33.44 -53.98 41.51
CA MET A 26 -33.39 -52.78 40.67
C MET A 26 -33.18 -51.50 41.51
N MET A 27 -33.76 -51.42 42.72
CA MET A 27 -33.48 -50.33 43.65
C MET A 27 -32.05 -50.38 44.21
N MET A 28 -31.52 -51.56 44.47
CA MET A 28 -30.12 -51.74 44.89
C MET A 28 -29.15 -51.35 43.77
N LEU A 29 -29.43 -51.74 42.52
CA LEU A 29 -28.65 -51.33 41.35
C LEU A 29 -28.70 -49.81 41.12
N LYS A 30 -29.88 -49.17 41.29
CA LYS A 30 -29.99 -47.70 41.25
C LYS A 30 -29.22 -47.02 42.38
N LYS A 31 -29.25 -47.57 43.60
CA LYS A 31 -28.45 -47.06 44.73
C LYS A 31 -26.95 -47.24 44.52
N ILE A 32 -26.52 -48.38 44.00
CA ILE A 32 -25.11 -48.63 43.66
C ILE A 32 -24.64 -47.66 42.56
N ASN A 33 -25.43 -47.45 41.51
CA ASN A 33 -25.09 -46.51 40.45
C ASN A 33 -25.09 -45.04 40.94
N MET A 34 -26.01 -44.68 41.85
CA MET A 34 -26.01 -43.38 42.52
C MET A 34 -24.75 -43.20 43.39
N LEU A 35 -24.35 -44.24 44.15
CA LEU A 35 -23.14 -44.25 44.97
C LEU A 35 -21.87 -44.14 44.11
N ILE A 36 -21.81 -44.84 42.98
CA ILE A 36 -20.69 -44.77 42.03
C ILE A 36 -20.56 -43.37 41.42
N ASN A 37 -21.68 -42.76 41.01
CA ASN A 37 -21.69 -41.38 40.49
C ASN A 37 -21.29 -40.35 41.55
N THR A 38 -21.75 -40.50 42.80
CA THR A 38 -21.34 -39.63 43.90
C THR A 38 -19.86 -39.80 44.28
N CYS A 39 -19.32 -41.01 44.21
CA CYS A 39 -17.91 -41.28 44.49
C CYS A 39 -17.00 -40.68 43.40
N SER A 40 -17.45 -40.71 42.14
CA SER A 40 -16.74 -40.13 40.99
C SER A 40 -16.69 -38.59 41.05
N HIS A 41 -17.75 -37.93 41.51
CA HIS A 41 -17.74 -36.47 41.73
C HIS A 41 -16.87 -36.04 42.93
N VAL A 42 -16.82 -36.81 44.01
CA VAL A 42 -15.97 -36.47 45.17
C VAL A 42 -14.49 -36.54 44.83
N ALA A 43 -14.06 -37.52 44.02
CA ALA A 43 -12.67 -37.64 43.57
C ALA A 43 -12.19 -36.45 42.70
N ALA A 44 -13.09 -35.77 41.99
CA ALA A 44 -12.76 -34.61 41.15
C ALA A 44 -12.56 -33.29 41.95
N THR A 45 -12.94 -33.24 43.22
CA THR A 45 -12.94 -31.99 44.01
C THR A 45 -11.64 -31.74 44.80
N PHE A 46 -10.76 -32.74 44.92
CA PHE A 46 -9.51 -32.61 45.68
C PHE A 46 -8.30 -32.57 44.74
N LYS A 47 -7.83 -31.36 44.42
CA LYS A 47 -6.58 -31.15 43.67
C LYS A 47 -5.39 -31.55 44.56
N SER A 48 -4.41 -32.28 44.01
CA SER A 48 -3.17 -32.56 44.75
C SER A 48 -2.48 -31.25 45.13
N ARG A 49 -1.75 -31.23 46.25
CA ARG A 49 -0.96 -30.06 46.68
C ARG A 49 0.00 -29.59 45.59
N GLU A 50 0.54 -30.53 44.82
CA GLU A 50 1.41 -30.25 43.68
C GLU A 50 0.64 -29.59 42.53
N ASP A 51 -0.57 -30.05 42.22
CA ASP A 51 -1.40 -29.49 41.15
C ASP A 51 -1.90 -28.08 41.50
N HIS A 52 -2.19 -27.83 42.77
CA HIS A 52 -2.53 -26.49 43.26
C HIS A 52 -1.36 -25.51 43.12
N ARG A 53 -0.13 -25.96 43.43
CA ARG A 53 1.09 -25.16 43.21
C ARG A 53 1.30 -24.86 41.73
N LYS A 54 1.19 -25.88 40.88
CA LYS A 54 1.30 -25.72 39.42
C LYS A 54 0.25 -24.76 38.86
N GLN A 55 -0.99 -24.79 39.38
CA GLN A 55 -2.04 -23.86 38.97
C GLN A 55 -1.74 -22.42 39.36
N LEU A 56 -1.25 -22.18 40.59
CA LEU A 56 -0.84 -20.84 41.01
C LEU A 56 0.34 -20.31 40.20
N GLU A 57 1.36 -21.14 39.98
CA GLU A 57 2.53 -20.79 39.15
C GLU A 57 2.10 -20.48 37.70
N LEU A 58 1.14 -21.23 37.17
CA LEU A 58 0.59 -21.02 35.83
C LEU A 58 -0.28 -19.76 35.76
N GLU A 59 -1.08 -19.47 36.79
CA GLU A 59 -1.83 -18.22 36.91
C GLU A 59 -0.89 -17.00 37.05
N GLU A 60 0.21 -17.13 37.79
CA GLU A 60 1.23 -16.08 37.91
C GLU A 60 1.98 -15.86 36.59
N ALA A 61 2.38 -16.94 35.92
CA ALA A 61 3.00 -16.87 34.59
C ALA A 61 2.05 -16.24 33.55
N ARG A 62 0.75 -16.53 33.61
CA ARG A 62 -0.27 -15.90 32.77
C ARG A 62 -0.45 -14.43 33.11
N LYS A 63 -0.50 -14.09 34.40
CA LYS A 63 -0.58 -12.71 34.89
C LYS A 63 0.65 -11.89 34.51
N ALA A 64 1.80 -12.53 34.38
CA ALA A 64 3.04 -11.95 33.87
C ALA A 64 3.12 -11.89 32.33
N GLY A 65 2.17 -12.49 31.61
CA GLY A 65 2.19 -12.56 30.14
C GLY A 65 3.21 -13.54 29.55
N LEU A 66 3.80 -14.43 30.37
CA LEU A 66 4.73 -15.48 29.94
C LEU A 66 4.01 -16.72 29.41
N ALA A 67 2.84 -17.04 29.98
CA ALA A 67 2.01 -18.15 29.55
C ALA A 67 0.77 -17.65 28.81
N THR A 68 0.28 -18.45 27.85
CA THR A 68 -0.91 -18.13 27.08
C THR A 68 -2.15 -18.08 27.99
N ALA A 69 -3.04 -17.12 27.72
CA ALA A 69 -4.29 -16.97 28.45
C ALA A 69 -5.16 -18.23 28.37
N GLU A 70 -6.02 -18.43 29.37
CA GLU A 70 -7.00 -19.51 29.32
C GLU A 70 -8.08 -19.19 28.30
N VAL A 71 -8.58 -20.20 27.59
CA VAL A 71 -9.58 -20.04 26.55
C VAL A 71 -10.91 -20.61 27.02
N ASP A 72 -11.96 -19.81 26.94
CA ASP A 72 -13.35 -20.19 27.22
C ASP A 72 -13.84 -21.30 26.27
N GLU A 73 -15.00 -21.88 26.59
CA GLU A 73 -15.73 -22.79 25.68
C GLU A 73 -16.00 -22.18 24.29
N ASP A 74 -16.19 -20.85 24.21
CA ASP A 74 -16.46 -20.14 22.96
C ASP A 74 -15.17 -19.76 22.19
N GLY A 75 -14.00 -20.23 22.64
CA GLY A 75 -12.73 -19.86 22.03
C GLY A 75 -12.24 -18.45 22.39
N LYS A 76 -12.86 -17.79 23.39
CA LYS A 76 -12.48 -16.44 23.83
C LYS A 76 -11.46 -16.49 24.96
N GLU A 77 -10.39 -15.70 24.86
CA GLU A 77 -9.37 -15.62 25.90
C GLU A 77 -9.92 -14.92 27.16
N ILE A 78 -9.75 -15.57 28.32
CA ILE A 78 -10.02 -14.99 29.65
C ILE A 78 -8.80 -14.17 30.07
N ASN A 79 -9.01 -12.89 30.35
CA ASN A 79 -7.96 -12.04 30.89
C ASN A 79 -7.43 -12.61 32.24
N PRO A 80 -6.13 -12.94 32.35
CA PRO A 80 -5.53 -13.48 33.58
C PRO A 80 -5.62 -12.57 34.82
N HIS A 81 -5.90 -11.28 34.64
CA HIS A 81 -6.08 -10.33 35.74
C HIS A 81 -7.51 -10.35 36.33
N ILE A 82 -8.44 -11.11 35.74
CA ILE A 82 -9.77 -11.33 36.34
C ILE A 82 -9.60 -12.24 37.56
N PRO A 83 -10.06 -11.83 38.76
CA PRO A 83 -9.91 -12.67 39.93
C PRO A 83 -10.70 -13.98 39.79
N GLN A 84 -10.15 -15.06 40.35
CA GLN A 84 -10.64 -16.44 40.16
C GLN A 84 -12.13 -16.63 40.49
N TYR A 85 -12.66 -15.89 41.47
CA TYR A 85 -14.08 -15.96 41.85
C TYR A 85 -15.04 -15.36 40.80
N MET A 86 -14.56 -14.50 39.90
CA MET A 86 -15.37 -13.94 38.81
C MET A 86 -15.32 -14.80 37.54
N SER A 87 -14.22 -15.51 37.31
CA SER A 87 -14.03 -16.38 36.14
C SER A 87 -14.58 -17.79 36.35
N SER A 88 -14.58 -18.29 37.60
CA SER A 88 -15.17 -19.58 37.93
C SER A 88 -16.70 -19.52 37.89
N ALA A 89 -17.30 -20.37 37.07
CA ALA A 89 -18.75 -20.49 37.01
C ALA A 89 -19.27 -21.17 38.29
N PRO A 90 -20.31 -20.61 38.94
CA PRO A 90 -20.97 -21.26 40.05
C PRO A 90 -21.50 -22.65 39.69
N TRP A 91 -21.50 -23.57 40.67
CA TRP A 91 -21.87 -24.97 40.48
C TRP A 91 -23.24 -25.18 39.81
N TYR A 92 -24.21 -24.30 40.05
CA TYR A 92 -25.57 -24.42 39.49
C TYR A 92 -25.65 -24.13 37.98
N LEU A 93 -24.58 -23.64 37.35
CA LEU A 93 -24.49 -23.42 35.91
C LEU A 93 -23.82 -24.59 35.16
N ASN A 94 -23.33 -25.61 35.87
CA ASN A 94 -22.75 -26.85 35.32
C ASN A 94 -21.71 -26.62 34.20
N ALA A 95 -20.90 -25.56 34.29
CA ALA A 95 -19.81 -25.35 33.35
C ALA A 95 -18.54 -26.06 33.87
N GLU A 96 -17.93 -26.89 33.03
CA GLU A 96 -16.71 -27.64 33.37
C GLU A 96 -15.45 -26.77 33.26
N LYS A 97 -15.52 -25.69 32.49
CA LYS A 97 -14.44 -24.73 32.24
C LYS A 97 -14.76 -23.37 32.86
N PRO A 98 -13.74 -22.59 33.28
CA PRO A 98 -13.96 -21.20 33.63
C PRO A 98 -14.56 -20.47 32.43
N SER A 99 -15.54 -19.62 32.67
CA SER A 99 -16.23 -18.89 31.60
C SER A 99 -16.82 -17.60 32.12
N LEU A 100 -16.77 -16.54 31.30
CA LEU A 100 -17.36 -15.25 31.66
C LEU A 100 -18.84 -15.13 31.24
N LYS A 101 -19.45 -16.20 30.70
CA LYS A 101 -20.85 -16.24 30.25
C LYS A 101 -21.83 -15.85 31.36
N HIS A 102 -21.58 -16.33 32.57
CA HIS A 102 -22.45 -16.11 33.73
C HIS A 102 -22.45 -14.67 34.25
N GLN A 103 -21.42 -13.89 33.90
CA GLN A 103 -21.34 -12.45 34.23
C GLN A 103 -22.04 -11.58 33.19
N ARG A 104 -22.38 -12.12 32.00
CA ARG A 104 -23.10 -11.38 30.96
C ARG A 104 -24.58 -11.25 31.33
N LYS A 105 -25.21 -10.18 30.86
CA LYS A 105 -26.65 -9.98 31.05
C LYS A 105 -27.42 -11.11 30.34
N TRP A 106 -28.05 -11.98 31.12
CA TRP A 106 -28.78 -13.16 30.63
C TRP A 106 -30.14 -12.83 29.99
N LYS A 107 -30.70 -11.65 30.25
CA LYS A 107 -31.90 -11.12 29.58
C LYS A 107 -31.53 -9.94 28.69
N SER A 108 -31.68 -10.07 27.37
CA SER A 108 -31.71 -8.90 26.48
C SER A 108 -32.99 -8.12 26.77
N ASP A 109 -32.93 -6.79 26.93
CA ASP A 109 -34.14 -5.99 27.07
C ASP A 109 -34.94 -6.09 25.76
N PRO A 110 -36.15 -6.68 25.74
CA PRO A 110 -36.89 -6.90 24.51
C PRO A 110 -37.53 -5.62 23.94
N ASN A 111 -37.27 -4.46 24.54
CA ASN A 111 -38.11 -3.28 24.39
C ASN A 111 -37.32 -2.05 23.93
N TYR A 112 -36.78 -2.12 22.70
CA TYR A 112 -36.49 -0.94 21.90
C TYR A 112 -37.14 -1.11 20.53
N THR A 113 -38.46 -1.25 20.52
CA THR A 113 -39.26 -1.03 19.32
C THR A 113 -39.82 0.37 19.39
N LYS A 114 -39.75 1.10 18.27
CA LYS A 114 -40.30 2.46 18.08
C LYS A 114 -41.84 2.52 18.23
N SER A 115 -42.48 1.43 18.67
CA SER A 115 -43.90 1.37 19.00
C SER A 115 -44.15 2.11 20.31
N TRP A 116 -44.21 3.43 20.22
CA TRP A 116 -44.83 4.28 21.22
C TRP A 116 -46.36 4.09 21.16
N TYR A 117 -47.09 4.33 22.26
CA TYR A 117 -48.56 4.29 22.24
C TYR A 117 -49.10 5.37 21.29
N ASP A 118 -50.16 5.06 20.53
CA ASP A 118 -50.72 6.01 19.55
C ASP A 118 -51.30 7.24 20.26
N ARG A 119 -50.55 8.34 20.27
CA ARG A 119 -51.03 9.65 20.72
C ARG A 119 -51.76 10.35 19.58
N GLY A 120 -52.98 10.82 19.83
CA GLY A 120 -53.77 11.58 18.86
C GLY A 120 -54.33 10.74 17.72
N ALA A 121 -54.67 9.47 17.99
CA ALA A 121 -55.36 8.62 17.04
C ALA A 121 -56.61 9.33 16.51
N LYS A 122 -56.60 9.69 15.22
CA LYS A 122 -57.75 10.33 14.57
C LYS A 122 -58.87 9.31 14.48
N ILE A 123 -59.84 9.42 15.37
CA ILE A 123 -61.09 8.70 15.24
C ILE A 123 -61.80 9.29 14.01
N PHE A 124 -62.06 8.48 12.99
CA PHE A 124 -62.92 8.92 11.89
C PHE A 124 -64.31 9.21 12.47
N VAL A 125 -64.72 10.47 12.46
CA VAL A 125 -66.07 10.87 12.85
C VAL A 125 -67.03 10.30 11.80
N SER A 126 -67.94 9.43 12.23
CA SER A 126 -68.98 8.87 11.37
C SER A 126 -70.30 9.60 11.62
N ASP A 127 -70.95 10.09 10.57
CA ASP A 127 -72.21 10.86 10.65
C ASP A 127 -73.46 10.00 10.95
N LYS A 128 -73.30 8.70 11.25
CA LYS A 128 -74.40 7.77 11.54
C LYS A 128 -74.19 7.06 12.87
N ASP A 129 -75.19 7.15 13.72
CA ASP A 129 -75.20 6.51 15.04
C ASP A 129 -75.24 4.98 14.91
N ARG A 130 -74.33 4.30 15.60
CA ARG A 130 -74.32 2.84 15.72
C ARG A 130 -74.92 2.44 17.06
N LYS A 131 -75.83 1.47 17.06
CA LYS A 131 -76.48 0.96 18.28
C LYS A 131 -75.43 0.35 19.22
N GLY A 132 -75.18 1.01 20.35
CA GLY A 132 -74.16 0.65 21.35
C GLY A 132 -73.16 1.75 21.70
N ALA A 133 -73.21 2.92 21.05
CA ALA A 133 -72.46 4.10 21.46
C ALA A 133 -73.13 4.80 22.66
N CYS A 134 -72.34 5.38 23.58
CA CYS A 134 -72.87 6.18 24.68
C CYS A 134 -73.45 7.51 24.16
N GLU A 135 -74.57 7.96 24.73
CA GLU A 135 -75.41 9.04 24.19
C GLU A 135 -74.82 10.46 24.36
N ASN A 136 -73.64 10.58 24.99
CA ASN A 136 -72.91 11.84 25.16
C ASN A 136 -71.47 11.71 24.67
N THR A 137 -71.25 11.79 23.35
CA THR A 137 -69.91 11.87 22.75
C THR A 137 -69.60 13.29 22.27
N TYR A 138 -69.31 14.18 23.21
CA TYR A 138 -68.25 15.17 22.99
C TYR A 138 -67.03 14.63 23.74
N GLY A 139 -65.99 14.22 23.01
CA GLY A 139 -64.69 13.96 23.60
C GLY A 139 -64.13 15.28 24.14
N VAL A 140 -64.46 15.59 25.38
CA VAL A 140 -63.85 16.70 26.12
C VAL A 140 -62.57 16.15 26.72
N ASP A 141 -61.50 16.17 25.92
CA ASP A 141 -60.17 16.26 26.51
C ASP A 141 -60.00 17.70 26.97
N GLU A 142 -59.82 17.87 28.27
CA GLU A 142 -59.53 19.14 28.90
C GLU A 142 -58.26 19.76 28.30
N THR A 143 -58.30 21.07 28.12
CA THR A 143 -57.18 21.94 27.73
C THR A 143 -56.74 21.90 26.25
N LYS A 144 -57.56 22.52 25.39
CA LYS A 144 -56.99 23.31 24.29
C LYS A 144 -56.22 24.50 24.89
N VAL A 145 -54.96 24.29 25.26
CA VAL A 145 -54.03 25.40 25.46
C VAL A 145 -53.75 25.98 24.08
N ASP A 146 -54.04 27.26 23.93
CA ASP A 146 -53.92 28.02 22.68
C ASP A 146 -52.58 27.77 21.94
N GLU A 147 -52.67 27.27 20.71
CA GLU A 147 -51.55 27.11 19.77
C GLU A 147 -50.99 28.45 19.26
N SER A 148 -51.30 29.58 19.91
CA SER A 148 -50.81 30.91 19.52
C SER A 148 -49.48 31.31 20.16
N LYS A 149 -48.89 30.46 21.02
CA LYS A 149 -47.61 30.75 21.71
C LYS A 149 -46.40 29.94 21.21
N GLN A 150 -46.55 29.13 20.17
CA GLN A 150 -45.48 28.30 19.61
C GLN A 150 -44.97 28.83 18.25
N VAL A 151 -44.88 30.15 18.06
CA VAL A 151 -44.23 30.74 16.88
C VAL A 151 -43.14 31.78 17.21
N ASP A 152 -42.86 32.01 18.49
CA ASP A 152 -41.88 33.03 18.92
C ASP A 152 -40.42 32.54 18.96
N PHE A 153 -40.13 31.32 18.50
CA PHE A 153 -38.76 30.81 18.34
C PHE A 153 -38.05 31.32 17.07
N ALA A 154 -38.71 32.15 16.25
CA ALA A 154 -38.12 32.75 15.06
C ALA A 154 -37.36 34.06 15.32
N LYS A 155 -37.22 34.50 16.57
CA LYS A 155 -36.34 35.63 16.91
C LYS A 155 -34.93 35.11 17.19
N VAL A 156 -34.27 34.65 16.13
CA VAL A 156 -32.82 34.45 16.15
C VAL A 156 -32.19 35.84 16.14
N GLU A 157 -31.83 36.36 17.31
CA GLU A 157 -30.81 37.41 17.38
C GLU A 157 -29.60 36.89 16.60
N LYS A 158 -29.24 37.61 15.55
CA LYS A 158 -28.03 37.35 14.77
C LYS A 158 -26.89 37.43 15.75
N ARG A 159 -26.44 36.28 16.27
CA ARG A 159 -25.17 36.16 16.98
C ARG A 159 -24.16 36.83 16.06
N VAL A 160 -23.68 38.00 16.48
CA VAL A 160 -22.56 38.68 15.86
C VAL A 160 -21.49 37.61 15.74
N ARG A 161 -21.18 37.21 14.51
CA ARG A 161 -20.03 36.34 14.26
C ARG A 161 -18.83 37.19 14.67
N THR A 162 -18.38 37.02 15.92
CA THR A 162 -16.97 37.22 16.23
C THR A 162 -16.20 36.44 15.18
N THR A 163 -15.15 37.03 14.63
CA THR A 163 -14.25 36.37 13.67
C THR A 163 -13.39 35.34 14.39
N GLU A 164 -14.04 34.41 15.09
CA GLU A 164 -13.46 33.15 15.55
C GLU A 164 -13.28 32.26 14.33
N THR A 165 -12.26 32.59 13.56
CA THR A 165 -11.80 31.76 12.45
C THR A 165 -11.34 30.44 13.03
N CYS A 166 -12.14 29.39 12.83
CA CYS A 166 -11.73 28.03 13.13
C CYS A 166 -10.49 27.68 12.31
N VAL A 167 -9.35 27.51 12.97
CA VAL A 167 -8.07 27.10 12.37
C VAL A 167 -8.12 25.67 11.82
N SER A 168 -9.16 24.90 12.16
CA SER A 168 -9.36 23.48 11.81
C SER A 168 -9.79 23.21 10.35
N GLY A 169 -9.88 24.23 9.49
CA GLY A 169 -10.63 24.13 8.23
C GLY A 169 -9.91 23.56 7.00
N ARG A 170 -8.64 23.10 7.06
CA ARG A 170 -7.89 22.72 5.84
C ARG A 170 -7.37 21.28 5.79
N THR A 171 -7.26 20.60 6.92
CA THR A 171 -6.74 19.22 6.98
C THR A 171 -7.81 18.27 7.50
N LEU A 172 -8.03 17.16 6.77
CA LEU A 172 -8.87 16.08 7.26
C LEU A 172 -8.19 15.42 8.46
N GLN A 173 -8.96 15.10 9.50
CA GLN A 173 -8.46 14.35 10.66
C GLN A 173 -8.05 12.93 10.23
N LYS A 174 -7.02 12.36 10.87
CA LYS A 174 -6.44 11.06 10.48
C LYS A 174 -7.46 9.90 10.54
N TYR A 175 -8.30 9.86 11.56
CA TYR A 175 -9.34 8.84 11.71
C TYR A 175 -10.53 9.03 10.75
N LEU A 176 -10.57 10.13 9.99
CA LEU A 176 -11.57 10.36 8.94
C LEU A 176 -11.02 10.02 7.55
N LEU A 177 -9.76 9.58 7.44
CA LEU A 177 -9.19 9.10 6.17
C LEU A 177 -9.89 7.82 5.70
N ASN A 178 -10.20 6.91 6.62
CA ASN A 178 -10.97 5.69 6.36
C ASN A 178 -11.98 5.48 7.50
N LEU A 179 -13.28 5.37 7.16
CA LEU A 179 -14.38 5.22 8.12
C LEU A 179 -14.65 3.74 8.47
N ASP A 180 -14.02 2.80 7.77
CA ASP A 180 -14.14 1.39 8.08
C ASP A 180 -13.58 1.12 9.49
N VAL A 181 -14.38 0.43 10.30
CA VAL A 181 -14.08 0.11 11.70
C VAL A 181 -12.78 -0.70 11.83
N ASN A 182 -12.48 -1.52 10.81
CA ASN A 182 -11.31 -2.42 10.77
C ASN A 182 -10.14 -1.87 9.94
N SER A 183 -10.08 -0.56 9.70
CA SER A 183 -9.01 0.06 8.91
C SER A 183 -7.70 0.15 9.71
N ALA A 184 -7.30 1.34 10.13
CA ALA A 184 -6.09 1.55 10.92
C ALA A 184 -6.45 2.11 12.30
N TYR A 185 -5.78 1.61 13.34
CA TYR A 185 -6.01 2.06 14.70
C TYR A 185 -5.47 3.47 14.92
N TYR A 186 -6.36 4.39 15.30
CA TYR A 186 -6.03 5.73 15.78
C TYR A 186 -5.96 5.73 17.31
N ASP A 187 -4.82 6.08 17.88
CA ASP A 187 -4.73 6.35 19.32
C ASP A 187 -5.12 7.82 19.59
N PRO A 188 -6.29 8.11 20.18
CA PRO A 188 -6.72 9.48 20.45
C PRO A 188 -5.86 10.19 21.51
N LYS A 189 -5.14 9.43 22.36
CA LYS A 189 -4.29 9.99 23.41
C LYS A 189 -3.03 10.61 22.81
N THR A 190 -2.32 9.86 21.96
CA THR A 190 -1.10 10.33 21.29
C THR A 190 -1.37 11.02 19.96
N ARG A 191 -2.61 10.95 19.45
CA ARG A 191 -3.04 11.48 18.15
C ARG A 191 -2.23 10.90 16.97
N SER A 192 -1.81 9.65 17.11
CA SER A 192 -1.02 8.92 16.12
C SER A 192 -1.85 7.77 15.51
N MET A 193 -1.63 7.52 14.22
CA MET A 193 -2.05 6.27 13.59
C MET A 193 -0.83 5.35 13.63
N ARG A 194 -1.04 4.06 13.89
CA ARG A 194 0.05 3.09 13.89
C ARG A 194 0.28 2.50 12.51
N GLU A 195 -0.82 2.16 11.84
CA GLU A 195 -0.84 1.60 10.49
C GLU A 195 -1.29 2.64 9.48
N ASP A 196 -0.98 2.38 8.21
CA ASP A 196 -1.47 3.20 7.10
C ASP A 196 -2.98 2.97 6.92
N PRO A 197 -3.82 4.03 6.87
CA PRO A 197 -5.25 3.90 6.62
C PRO A 197 -5.58 3.51 5.17
N LEU A 198 -4.62 3.63 4.26
CA LEU A 198 -4.71 3.29 2.84
C LEU A 198 -3.51 2.37 2.49
N PRO A 199 -3.63 1.05 2.74
CA PRO A 199 -2.54 0.12 2.49
C PRO A 199 -2.27 -0.09 0.98
N ASP A 200 -3.29 0.02 0.14
CA ASP A 200 -3.22 -0.29 -1.30
C ASP A 200 -2.62 0.83 -2.18
N THR A 201 -2.18 1.95 -1.60
CA THR A 201 -1.51 3.03 -2.35
C THR A 201 -0.07 2.67 -2.70
N ASP A 202 0.43 3.24 -3.80
CA ASP A 202 1.78 2.97 -4.32
C ASP A 202 2.85 3.27 -3.25
N PRO A 203 3.77 2.32 -2.94
CA PRO A 203 4.83 2.52 -1.96
C PRO A 203 5.79 3.68 -2.28
N ASN A 204 5.89 4.14 -3.53
CA ASN A 204 6.79 5.25 -3.89
C ASN A 204 6.28 6.62 -3.40
N GLU A 205 4.97 6.76 -3.18
CA GLU A 205 4.38 7.95 -2.56
C GLU A 205 4.52 7.94 -1.02
N LYS A 206 4.95 6.81 -0.44
CA LYS A 206 5.14 6.64 1.01
C LYS A 206 6.54 7.13 1.41
N PHE A 207 6.59 8.16 2.24
CA PHE A 207 7.84 8.82 2.67
C PHE A 207 8.87 7.84 3.26
N HIS A 208 9.94 7.55 2.52
CA HIS A 208 11.06 6.71 2.95
C HIS A 208 12.43 7.39 2.66
N GLY A 209 12.67 8.58 3.24
CA GLY A 209 13.90 9.34 2.93
C GLY A 209 15.16 8.97 3.75
N PHE A 210 15.01 8.51 5.00
CA PHE A 210 16.14 8.50 5.95
C PHE A 210 16.69 7.11 6.31
N LYS A 211 15.97 6.03 5.93
CA LYS A 211 16.37 4.65 6.29
C LYS A 211 17.65 4.21 5.57
N HIS A 212 17.80 4.57 4.30
CA HIS A 212 18.92 4.13 3.47
C HIS A 212 20.28 4.68 3.93
N LEU A 213 20.32 5.92 4.41
CA LEU A 213 21.53 6.53 4.97
C LEU A 213 22.01 5.81 6.24
N ASN A 214 21.09 5.47 7.14
CA ASN A 214 21.41 4.72 8.36
C ASN A 214 21.98 3.35 8.02
N LEU A 215 21.35 2.60 7.10
CA LEU A 215 21.84 1.28 6.70
C LEU A 215 23.25 1.35 6.09
N LEU A 216 23.51 2.33 5.22
CA LEU A 216 24.85 2.53 4.66
C LEU A 216 25.90 2.79 5.75
N ALA A 217 25.58 3.61 6.75
CA ALA A 217 26.50 3.90 7.84
C ALA A 217 26.87 2.64 8.64
N TRP A 218 25.91 1.74 8.87
CA TRP A 218 26.15 0.47 9.57
C TRP A 218 27.00 -0.49 8.71
N GLU A 219 26.67 -0.64 7.42
CA GLU A 219 27.47 -1.46 6.50
C GLU A 219 28.91 -0.95 6.34
N ALA A 220 29.09 0.37 6.32
CA ALA A 220 30.42 1.00 6.24
C ALA A 220 31.21 0.75 7.52
N PHE A 221 30.55 0.81 8.68
CA PHE A 221 31.16 0.52 9.97
C PHE A 221 31.64 -0.93 10.07
N GLU A 222 30.84 -1.91 9.61
CA GLU A 222 31.27 -3.32 9.53
C GLU A 222 32.48 -3.52 8.60
N LYS A 223 32.61 -2.70 7.55
CA LYS A 223 33.76 -2.68 6.64
C LYS A 223 34.97 -1.93 7.21
N GLY A 224 34.87 -1.38 8.42
CA GLY A 224 35.94 -0.65 9.11
C GLY A 224 36.06 0.83 8.74
N GLN A 225 35.05 1.41 8.06
CA GLN A 225 34.96 2.85 7.83
C GLN A 225 34.10 3.51 8.91
N ASP A 226 34.69 4.40 9.70
CA ASP A 226 33.96 5.15 10.73
C ASP A 226 33.24 6.35 10.12
N ILE A 227 31.94 6.19 9.86
CA ILE A 227 31.06 7.27 9.39
C ILE A 227 29.98 7.52 10.46
N PRO A 228 30.25 8.37 11.45
CA PRO A 228 29.30 8.59 12.54
C PRO A 228 28.18 9.55 12.08
N MET A 229 26.99 8.99 11.79
CA MET A 229 25.87 9.74 11.22
C MET A 229 25.36 10.87 12.14
N GLN A 230 25.34 10.65 13.46
CA GLN A 230 24.83 11.64 14.43
C GLN A 230 25.74 12.88 14.55
N PRO A 231 27.07 12.74 14.76
CA PRO A 231 27.95 13.90 14.85
C PRO A 231 28.33 14.50 13.48
N ALA A 232 28.34 13.73 12.39
CA ALA A 232 28.75 14.20 11.06
C ALA A 232 27.74 13.84 9.94
N PRO A 233 26.49 14.34 9.98
CA PRO A 233 25.45 13.99 9.02
C PRO A 233 25.75 14.48 7.59
N SER A 234 26.37 15.65 7.43
CA SER A 234 26.74 16.18 6.12
C SER A 234 27.80 15.34 5.42
N GLN A 235 28.76 14.81 6.18
CA GLN A 235 29.76 13.87 5.67
C GLN A 235 29.09 12.56 5.25
N ALA A 236 28.19 12.01 6.08
CA ALA A 236 27.44 10.81 5.75
C ALA A 236 26.59 10.97 4.47
N GLU A 237 25.93 12.12 4.30
CA GLU A 237 25.15 12.43 3.09
C GLU A 237 26.04 12.53 1.84
N LEU A 238 27.20 13.19 1.95
CA LEU A 238 28.15 13.30 0.83
C LEU A 238 28.68 11.92 0.42
N LEU A 239 29.06 11.09 1.38
CA LEU A 239 29.50 9.72 1.12
C LEU A 239 28.39 8.87 0.52
N TYR A 240 27.13 9.07 0.92
CA TYR A 240 25.98 8.41 0.32
C TYR A 240 25.76 8.83 -1.13
N LYS A 241 25.86 10.13 -1.46
CA LYS A 241 25.78 10.61 -2.85
C LYS A 241 26.89 10.01 -3.72
N ASN A 242 28.11 9.97 -3.20
CA ASN A 242 29.23 9.31 -3.88
C ASN A 242 28.95 7.82 -4.08
N PHE A 243 28.41 7.15 -3.06
CA PHE A 243 28.01 5.74 -3.14
C PHE A 243 26.91 5.50 -4.17
N THR A 244 25.88 6.35 -4.26
CA THR A 244 24.82 6.19 -5.27
C THR A 244 25.37 6.32 -6.68
N ILE A 245 26.25 7.29 -6.92
CA ILE A 245 26.92 7.48 -8.22
C ILE A 245 27.80 6.27 -8.56
N ILE A 246 28.61 5.79 -7.61
CA ILE A 246 29.47 4.61 -7.81
C ILE A 246 28.62 3.37 -8.06
N LYS A 247 27.51 3.20 -7.34
CA LYS A 247 26.58 2.07 -7.52
C LYS A 247 25.95 2.07 -8.91
N GLU A 248 25.56 3.23 -9.43
CA GLU A 248 25.04 3.35 -10.80
C GLU A 248 26.11 3.05 -11.85
N LYS A 249 27.34 3.54 -11.65
CA LYS A 249 28.48 3.22 -12.52
C LYS A 249 28.83 1.73 -12.50
N LEU A 250 28.79 1.08 -11.34
CA LEU A 250 29.00 -0.37 -11.22
C LEU A 250 27.87 -1.17 -11.88
N LYS A 251 26.61 -0.70 -11.79
CA LYS A 251 25.48 -1.30 -12.50
C LYS A 251 25.62 -1.20 -14.01
N SER A 252 26.05 -0.05 -14.52
CA SER A 252 26.28 0.10 -15.97
C SER A 252 27.46 -0.74 -16.43
N GLN A 253 28.57 -0.79 -15.68
CA GLN A 253 29.71 -1.66 -15.97
C GLN A 253 29.34 -3.14 -15.95
N THR A 254 28.62 -3.60 -14.93
CA THR A 254 28.16 -5.00 -14.85
C THR A 254 27.18 -5.33 -15.97
N LYS A 255 26.25 -4.42 -16.29
CA LYS A 255 25.39 -4.56 -17.48
C LYS A 255 26.24 -4.71 -18.74
N ASN A 256 27.15 -3.80 -19.02
CA ASN A 256 28.00 -3.86 -20.21
C ASN A 256 28.83 -5.15 -20.26
N ALA A 257 29.45 -5.55 -19.14
CA ALA A 257 30.21 -6.79 -19.05
C ALA A 257 29.36 -8.06 -19.26
N ILE A 258 28.08 -8.02 -18.85
CA ILE A 258 27.13 -9.09 -19.16
C ILE A 258 26.82 -9.10 -20.66
N MET A 259 26.61 -7.92 -21.26
CA MET A 259 26.24 -7.77 -22.67
C MET A 259 27.37 -8.14 -23.63
N GLU A 260 28.63 -7.95 -23.21
CA GLU A 260 29.82 -8.38 -23.94
C GLU A 260 30.03 -9.90 -23.87
N LYS A 261 29.67 -10.53 -22.75
CA LYS A 261 29.80 -11.99 -22.55
C LYS A 261 28.65 -12.77 -23.15
N TYR A 262 27.46 -12.18 -23.04
CA TYR A 262 26.20 -12.72 -23.48
C TYR A 262 25.59 -11.62 -24.34
N GLU A 263 25.80 -11.73 -25.65
CA GLU A 263 25.27 -10.79 -26.64
C GLU A 263 23.77 -10.50 -26.39
N ASN A 264 23.30 -9.37 -26.92
CA ASN A 264 21.92 -8.93 -26.71
C ASN A 264 20.90 -9.84 -27.40
N ALA A 265 20.45 -10.89 -26.72
CA ALA A 265 19.40 -11.78 -27.24
C ALA A 265 18.06 -11.06 -27.56
N ALA A 266 17.84 -9.85 -27.03
CA ALA A 266 16.68 -9.02 -27.29
C ALA A 266 16.90 -7.93 -28.36
N ALA A 267 18.14 -7.64 -28.73
CA ALA A 267 18.39 -6.86 -29.92
C ALA A 267 18.07 -7.78 -31.11
N GLN A 268 17.05 -7.45 -31.89
CA GLN A 268 16.89 -8.08 -33.20
C GLN A 268 18.13 -7.70 -34.00
N GLU A 269 19.13 -8.58 -34.04
CA GLU A 269 20.22 -8.45 -34.98
C GLU A 269 19.57 -8.42 -36.37
N GLU A 270 19.71 -7.31 -37.07
CA GLU A 270 19.39 -7.25 -38.48
C GLU A 270 20.32 -8.26 -39.16
N LEU A 271 19.75 -9.44 -39.46
CA LEU A 271 20.44 -10.50 -40.17
C LEU A 271 21.20 -9.88 -41.34
N PRO A 272 22.51 -10.16 -41.50
CA PRO A 272 23.32 -9.51 -42.51
C PRO A 272 22.63 -9.64 -43.86
N ARG A 273 22.61 -8.53 -44.61
CA ARG A 273 21.87 -8.39 -45.88
C ARG A 273 22.16 -9.51 -46.88
N GLU A 274 23.32 -10.16 -46.78
CA GLU A 274 23.71 -11.32 -47.58
C GLU A 274 22.82 -12.56 -47.36
N LEU A 275 22.29 -12.77 -46.16
CA LEU A 275 21.30 -13.83 -45.89
C LEU A 275 19.91 -13.47 -46.43
N LEU A 276 19.58 -12.17 -46.50
CA LEU A 276 18.34 -11.64 -47.08
C LEU A 276 18.35 -11.66 -48.62
N LEU A 277 19.53 -11.58 -49.25
CA LEU A 277 19.70 -11.53 -50.72
C LEU A 277 19.80 -12.91 -51.38
N GLY A 278 19.68 -14.01 -50.64
CA GLY A 278 19.76 -15.38 -51.17
C GLY A 278 18.69 -15.75 -52.21
N GLN A 279 17.67 -14.92 -52.42
CA GLN A 279 16.64 -15.13 -53.44
C GLN A 279 16.11 -13.79 -53.99
N THR A 280 16.73 -13.22 -55.02
CA THR A 280 16.01 -12.28 -55.91
C THR A 280 16.36 -12.55 -57.37
N GLU A 281 15.44 -13.19 -58.09
CA GLU A 281 15.49 -13.23 -59.56
C GLU A 281 15.06 -11.86 -60.09
N LYS A 282 16.00 -11.06 -60.57
CA LYS A 282 15.73 -9.79 -61.24
C LYS A 282 15.49 -10.08 -62.72
N GLN A 283 14.23 -10.08 -63.14
CA GLN A 283 13.87 -10.34 -64.53
C GLN A 283 14.21 -9.10 -65.39
N VAL A 284 15.18 -9.24 -66.30
CA VAL A 284 15.58 -8.19 -67.25
C VAL A 284 15.17 -8.63 -68.65
N GLU A 285 14.25 -7.89 -69.27
CA GLU A 285 13.84 -8.11 -70.65
C GLU A 285 14.79 -7.38 -71.61
N TYR A 286 15.41 -8.14 -72.52
CA TYR A 286 16.30 -7.64 -73.55
C TYR A 286 15.59 -7.58 -74.90
N ASP A 287 15.84 -6.52 -75.66
CA ASP A 287 15.49 -6.45 -77.09
C ASP A 287 16.32 -7.45 -77.90
N ARG A 288 15.89 -7.76 -79.12
CA ARG A 288 16.65 -8.59 -80.08
C ARG A 288 18.07 -8.07 -80.38
N ALA A 289 18.35 -6.81 -80.04
CA ALA A 289 19.67 -6.17 -80.14
C ALA A 289 20.45 -6.11 -78.81
N GLY A 290 19.96 -6.77 -77.74
CA GLY A 290 20.63 -6.83 -76.43
C GLY A 290 20.48 -5.59 -75.55
N LYS A 291 19.56 -4.67 -75.86
CA LYS A 291 19.28 -3.47 -75.03
C LYS A 291 18.16 -3.73 -74.04
N ILE A 292 18.24 -3.12 -72.86
CA ILE A 292 17.24 -3.25 -71.79
C ILE A 292 16.01 -2.39 -72.15
N ILE A 293 14.81 -2.99 -72.14
CA ILE A 293 13.59 -2.38 -72.72
C ILE A 293 12.82 -1.47 -71.73
N LYS A 294 13.00 -1.63 -70.42
CA LYS A 294 12.19 -0.91 -69.42
C LYS A 294 13.04 -0.08 -68.47
N ASP A 295 13.41 1.12 -68.91
CA ASP A 295 13.66 2.29 -68.06
C ASP A 295 13.32 3.57 -68.86
N LEU A 296 12.05 3.69 -69.27
CA LEU A 296 11.53 4.91 -69.88
C LEU A 296 11.31 5.95 -68.77
N CYS A 297 12.23 6.89 -68.63
CA CYS A 297 12.15 7.97 -67.65
C CYS A 297 10.95 8.89 -67.89
N LEU A 298 9.83 8.60 -67.25
CA LEU A 298 8.62 9.42 -67.31
C LEU A 298 8.66 10.47 -66.19
N GLY A 299 8.72 11.75 -66.57
CA GLY A 299 8.56 12.88 -65.66
C GLY A 299 9.59 14.00 -65.85
N SER A 300 9.16 15.25 -65.65
CA SER A 300 10.00 16.45 -65.64
C SER A 300 10.40 16.84 -64.22
N TRP A 301 11.58 17.41 -64.07
CA TRP A 301 12.19 17.94 -62.85
C TRP A 301 12.56 19.41 -63.08
N TRP A 302 12.37 20.26 -62.06
CA TRP A 302 12.64 21.69 -62.13
C TRP A 302 13.46 22.13 -60.93
N LYS A 303 14.56 22.84 -61.18
CA LYS A 303 15.40 23.49 -60.16
C LYS A 303 16.12 24.68 -60.79
N ASP A 304 16.30 25.77 -60.03
CA ASP A 304 17.07 26.96 -60.42
C ASP A 304 16.75 27.50 -61.84
N HIS A 305 15.46 27.65 -62.17
CA HIS A 305 14.96 28.14 -63.46
C HIS A 305 15.23 27.23 -64.68
N GLN A 306 15.53 25.95 -64.48
CA GLN A 306 15.80 24.98 -65.57
C GLN A 306 14.96 23.70 -65.43
N TRP A 307 14.47 23.17 -66.57
CA TRP A 307 13.73 21.91 -66.68
C TRP A 307 14.66 20.78 -67.14
N ASP A 308 14.55 19.59 -66.55
CA ASP A 308 15.22 18.35 -66.99
C ASP A 308 14.34 17.11 -66.71
N TYR A 309 14.81 15.89 -67.06
CA TYR A 309 14.14 14.63 -66.77
C TYR A 309 14.35 14.16 -65.32
N LYS A 310 13.29 13.62 -64.73
CA LYS A 310 13.27 13.18 -63.32
C LYS A 310 14.35 12.14 -62.97
N CYS A 311 14.80 11.33 -63.93
CA CYS A 311 15.76 10.26 -63.68
C CYS A 311 17.23 10.69 -63.71
N CYS A 312 17.56 11.85 -64.29
CA CYS A 312 18.94 12.28 -64.46
C CYS A 312 19.24 13.56 -63.65
N LYS A 313 18.32 14.53 -63.57
CA LYS A 313 18.52 15.84 -62.92
C LYS A 313 19.86 16.51 -63.33
N GLN A 314 20.32 16.32 -64.55
CA GLN A 314 21.56 16.87 -65.11
C GLN A 314 21.24 18.06 -66.02
N THR A 315 21.87 19.20 -65.77
CA THR A 315 21.67 20.43 -66.57
C THR A 315 22.67 20.57 -67.74
N ILE A 316 23.54 19.57 -67.94
CA ILE A 316 24.60 19.60 -68.95
C ILE A 316 24.08 18.96 -70.25
N HIS A 317 24.16 19.69 -71.36
CA HIS A 317 23.76 19.19 -72.67
C HIS A 317 24.67 18.04 -73.15
N ASN A 318 24.09 16.98 -73.74
CA ASN A 318 24.77 15.76 -74.24
C ASN A 318 25.46 14.87 -73.18
N SER A 319 25.20 15.04 -71.88
CA SER A 319 25.68 14.08 -70.88
C SER A 319 24.81 12.81 -70.83
N TYR A 320 25.43 11.67 -70.54
CA TYR A 320 24.71 10.41 -70.34
C TYR A 320 24.00 10.41 -68.98
N CYS A 321 22.77 9.90 -68.96
CA CYS A 321 22.03 9.73 -67.72
C CYS A 321 22.73 8.73 -66.80
N THR A 322 23.21 9.20 -65.64
CA THR A 322 23.90 8.36 -64.65
C THR A 322 22.95 7.78 -63.59
N GLY A 323 21.63 7.97 -63.76
CA GLY A 323 20.59 7.44 -62.88
C GLY A 323 20.71 7.93 -61.43
N ALA A 324 20.25 7.10 -60.49
CA ALA A 324 20.24 7.43 -59.05
C ALA A 324 21.64 7.75 -58.48
N ALA A 325 22.68 7.01 -58.90
CA ALA A 325 24.05 7.25 -58.46
C ALA A 325 24.57 8.64 -58.87
N GLY A 326 24.11 9.16 -60.02
CA GLY A 326 24.40 10.51 -60.46
C GLY A 326 23.78 11.59 -59.59
N ILE A 327 22.55 11.36 -59.15
CA ILE A 327 21.79 12.29 -58.31
C ILE A 327 22.43 12.39 -56.92
N GLU A 328 22.77 11.26 -56.31
CA GLU A 328 23.43 11.20 -55.00
C GLU A 328 24.81 11.89 -55.04
N ALA A 329 25.59 11.66 -56.11
CA ALA A 329 26.88 12.32 -56.29
C ALA A 329 26.74 13.85 -56.43
N ALA A 330 25.74 14.33 -57.17
CA ALA A 330 25.49 15.77 -57.34
C ALA A 330 25.03 16.44 -56.03
N GLU A 331 24.19 15.77 -55.24
CA GLU A 331 23.74 16.24 -53.93
C GLU A 331 24.92 16.30 -52.94
N ALA A 332 25.75 15.25 -52.88
CA ALA A 332 26.95 15.21 -52.04
C ALA A 332 27.96 16.31 -52.38
N VAL A 333 28.17 16.60 -53.67
CA VAL A 333 29.04 17.71 -54.11
C VAL A 333 28.46 19.06 -53.66
N SER A 334 27.13 19.24 -53.75
CA SER A 334 26.48 20.49 -53.31
C SER A 334 26.59 20.71 -51.80
N ASP A 335 26.50 19.65 -51.01
CA ASP A 335 26.61 19.73 -49.55
C ASP A 335 28.06 19.95 -49.11
N LEU A 336 29.05 19.39 -49.83
CA LEU A 336 30.46 19.70 -49.63
C LEU A 336 30.75 21.19 -49.89
N MET A 337 30.14 21.77 -50.92
CA MET A 337 30.33 23.18 -51.25
C MET A 337 29.74 24.11 -50.16
N LYS A 338 28.57 23.77 -49.60
CA LYS A 338 28.01 24.48 -48.43
C LYS A 338 28.91 24.38 -47.20
N ALA A 339 29.38 23.18 -46.87
CA ALA A 339 30.26 22.97 -45.73
C ALA A 339 31.60 23.75 -45.84
N ASN A 340 32.10 23.94 -47.06
CA ASN A 340 33.28 24.76 -47.31
C ASN A 340 33.00 26.27 -47.14
N ILE A 341 31.79 26.74 -47.50
CA ILE A 341 31.36 28.13 -47.27
C ILE A 341 31.24 28.39 -45.76
N ASP A 342 30.60 27.50 -45.02
CA ASP A 342 30.45 27.63 -43.56
C ASP A 342 31.82 27.69 -42.85
N ARG A 343 32.78 26.87 -43.29
CA ARG A 343 34.17 26.93 -42.79
C ARG A 343 34.87 28.25 -43.13
N LYS A 344 34.61 28.80 -44.32
CA LYS A 344 35.20 30.07 -44.75
C LYS A 344 34.61 31.23 -43.96
N GLU A 345 33.31 31.25 -43.73
CA GLU A 345 32.63 32.24 -42.88
C GLU A 345 33.13 32.19 -41.43
N ALA A 346 33.35 30.98 -40.89
CA ALA A 346 33.97 30.81 -39.58
C ALA A 346 35.43 31.33 -39.51
N SER A 347 36.15 31.35 -40.63
CA SER A 347 37.52 31.86 -40.72
C SER A 347 37.59 33.38 -40.91
N GLU A 348 36.66 33.97 -41.67
CA GLU A 348 36.62 35.42 -41.95
C GLU A 348 36.01 36.23 -40.79
N GLY A 349 35.33 35.57 -39.85
CA GLY A 349 34.83 36.18 -38.60
C GLY A 349 35.90 36.51 -37.55
N LYS A 350 37.20 36.39 -37.84
CA LYS A 350 38.27 36.63 -36.85
C LYS A 350 39.34 37.61 -37.35
N SER A 351 39.38 38.76 -36.66
CA SER A 351 40.51 39.71 -36.47
C SER A 351 40.57 40.94 -37.41
N PRO A 352 41.13 42.11 -36.99
CA PRO A 352 42.50 42.20 -36.46
C PRO A 352 42.76 43.21 -35.31
N HIS A 353 43.49 42.77 -34.26
CA HIS A 353 44.53 43.59 -33.61
C HIS A 353 45.67 42.68 -33.12
N LEU A 354 46.88 43.23 -33.15
CA LEU A 354 48.18 42.58 -33.34
C LEU A 354 48.81 41.81 -32.16
N LEU A 355 49.69 40.88 -32.56
CA LEU A 355 50.81 40.20 -31.88
C LEU A 355 50.53 39.10 -30.83
N GLY A 356 50.53 37.86 -31.32
CA GLY A 356 51.55 36.85 -30.98
C GLY A 356 51.59 36.23 -29.57
N THR A 357 50.85 35.14 -29.37
CA THR A 357 51.27 33.95 -28.60
C THR A 357 50.52 32.69 -29.08
N PRO A 358 51.13 31.49 -29.09
CA PRO A 358 50.41 30.25 -29.39
C PRO A 358 49.55 29.82 -28.18
N ASN A 359 48.39 29.22 -28.45
CA ASN A 359 47.57 28.55 -27.44
C ASN A 359 48.41 27.55 -26.63
N PRO A 360 48.29 27.51 -25.29
CA PRO A 360 48.95 26.49 -24.51
C PRO A 360 48.38 25.11 -24.87
N ALA A 361 49.28 24.18 -25.14
CA ALA A 361 48.97 22.76 -25.22
C ALA A 361 48.38 22.30 -23.88
N GLU A 362 47.38 21.41 -23.93
CA GLU A 362 46.85 20.73 -22.75
C GLU A 362 47.99 20.00 -22.01
N GLU A 363 48.27 20.45 -20.79
CA GLU A 363 49.25 19.83 -19.91
C GLU A 363 48.55 18.73 -19.10
N ASN A 364 48.77 17.47 -19.48
CA ASN A 364 48.44 16.32 -18.64
C ASN A 364 49.25 16.40 -17.34
N ARG A 365 48.59 16.73 -16.23
CA ARG A 365 49.21 16.66 -14.90
C ARG A 365 49.18 15.23 -14.38
N LEU A 366 50.32 14.55 -14.47
CA LEU A 366 50.58 13.34 -13.72
C LEU A 366 50.93 13.71 -12.27
N ALA A 367 50.14 13.24 -11.30
CA ALA A 367 50.53 13.28 -9.89
C ALA A 367 51.33 12.03 -9.52
N THR A 368 52.21 12.18 -8.53
CA THR A 368 53.28 11.27 -8.08
C THR A 368 52.85 9.85 -7.66
N TRP A 369 51.56 9.49 -7.73
CA TRP A 369 51.06 8.12 -7.59
C TRP A 369 49.83 7.85 -8.48
N GLY A 370 50.04 7.74 -9.79
CA GLY A 370 49.54 6.63 -10.62
C GLY A 370 48.05 6.30 -10.80
N THR A 371 47.09 7.22 -10.59
CA THR A 371 45.71 7.02 -11.09
C THR A 371 45.05 8.32 -11.55
N ASP A 372 44.39 8.28 -12.71
CA ASP A 372 43.66 9.40 -13.30
C ASP A 372 42.39 9.73 -12.51
N VAL A 373 42.18 11.01 -12.21
CA VAL A 373 41.00 11.53 -11.51
C VAL A 373 39.94 11.94 -12.55
N PRO A 374 38.70 11.42 -12.52
CA PRO A 374 37.65 11.84 -13.46
C PRO A 374 37.16 13.27 -13.21
N ASN A 375 36.88 14.00 -14.29
CA ASN A 375 36.56 15.43 -14.34
C ASN A 375 35.27 15.90 -13.62
N ASP A 376 34.50 15.01 -13.01
CA ASP A 376 33.20 15.34 -12.38
C ASP A 376 33.26 15.47 -10.85
N LEU A 377 34.45 15.62 -10.26
CA LEU A 377 34.60 15.92 -8.85
C LEU A 377 34.57 17.43 -8.63
N VAL A 378 33.56 17.91 -7.89
CA VAL A 378 33.46 19.31 -7.47
C VAL A 378 34.79 19.71 -6.83
N THR A 379 35.49 20.61 -7.51
CA THR A 379 36.82 21.04 -7.08
C THR A 379 36.70 21.94 -5.84
N PRO A 380 37.74 22.02 -4.99
CA PRO A 380 37.77 23.00 -3.90
C PRO A 380 37.56 24.44 -4.43
N GLU A 381 37.95 24.71 -5.67
CA GLU A 381 37.73 25.99 -6.38
C GLU A 381 36.25 26.23 -6.70
N GLU A 382 35.49 25.21 -7.08
CA GLU A 382 34.04 25.31 -7.27
C GLU A 382 33.28 25.47 -5.94
N MET A 383 33.78 24.84 -4.86
CA MET A 383 33.29 25.05 -3.49
C MET A 383 33.64 26.46 -2.95
N GLU A 384 34.71 27.08 -3.43
CA GLU A 384 35.04 28.50 -3.18
C GLU A 384 34.20 29.44 -4.03
N ALA A 385 33.96 29.11 -5.31
CA ALA A 385 33.07 29.87 -6.19
C ALA A 385 31.62 29.84 -5.68
N TYR A 386 31.17 28.72 -5.09
CA TYR A 386 29.89 28.60 -4.42
C TYR A 386 29.86 29.36 -3.08
N ARG A 387 30.94 29.34 -2.28
CA ARG A 387 31.08 30.18 -1.08
C ARG A 387 31.06 31.68 -1.41
N LEU A 388 31.70 32.10 -2.51
CA LEU A 388 31.72 33.47 -3.00
C LEU A 388 30.35 33.90 -3.56
N LYS A 389 29.63 33.03 -4.27
CA LYS A 389 28.25 33.30 -4.75
C LYS A 389 27.21 33.35 -3.64
N LYS A 390 27.49 32.75 -2.46
CA LYS A 390 26.59 32.76 -1.30
C LYS A 390 26.75 34.01 -0.42
N ILE A 391 27.74 34.86 -0.67
CA ILE A 391 27.79 36.21 -0.09
C ILE A 391 26.74 37.04 -0.83
N HIS A 392 25.57 37.23 -0.20
CA HIS A 392 24.53 38.11 -0.72
C HIS A 392 25.15 39.49 -1.00
N HIS A 393 24.92 40.03 -2.20
CA HIS A 393 25.40 41.37 -2.55
C HIS A 393 24.81 42.46 -1.60
N ASP A 394 23.76 42.11 -0.85
CA ASP A 394 23.02 42.98 0.07
C ASP A 394 23.14 42.55 1.56
N ASP A 395 24.29 42.02 1.99
CA ASP A 395 24.55 41.78 3.42
C ASP A 395 24.99 43.08 4.14
N PRO A 396 24.19 43.62 5.09
CA PRO A 396 24.50 44.87 5.80
C PRO A 396 25.75 44.78 6.69
N MET A 397 26.29 43.58 6.94
CA MET A 397 27.53 43.39 7.71
C MET A 397 28.81 43.59 6.89
N LYS A 398 28.75 43.62 5.55
CA LYS A 398 29.94 43.77 4.68
C LYS A 398 30.66 45.12 4.85
N ALA A 399 29.94 46.18 5.27
CA ALA A 399 30.51 47.51 5.45
C ALA A 399 31.35 47.68 6.74
N PHE A 400 31.36 46.68 7.63
CA PHE A 400 32.00 46.76 8.96
C PHE A 400 33.24 45.87 9.11
N LEU A 401 33.65 45.16 8.05
CA LEU A 401 34.88 44.37 8.01
C LEU A 401 35.91 45.15 7.16
N HIS A 402 36.91 45.72 7.81
CA HIS A 402 38.05 46.41 7.19
C HIS A 402 39.11 45.44 6.68
#